data_AF-A0AA96EJT4-F1
#
_entry.id   AF-A0AA96EJT4-F1
#
_cell.length_a   1.000
_cell.length_b   1.000
_cell.length_c   1.000
_cell.angle_alpha   90.00
_cell.angle_beta   90.00
_cell.angle_gamma   90.00
#
_symmetry.space_group_name_H-M   'P 1'
#
loop_
_entity.id
_entity.type
_entity.pdbx_description
1 polymer ?
#
loop_
_entity_poly.entity_id
_entity_poly.type
_entity_poly.pdbx_seq_one_letter_code
_entity_poly.pdbx_strand_id
1 'polypeptide(L)'
;MGKDTVAGEAPAGRQDQGAPDFNEMIKAANEEMAAAPTSALSDALERLMDGVKAADPRPLQDKPSFWARFTGAYLQRRVEYARSREALPNLATEASDACERVRHLKNVLEGTIAETEQERLRQTVLMEEGRRATASIPSHERDRHLRRLANLDTYILSLGLTVEQMRLAIANSDHLIARFEEARGTLLPLFDHHTFAVVAGAAQGFANAPRR
;
A
#
# COMPACT_ATOMS: atom_id res chain seq x y z
N MET A 1 36.23 55.04 40.18
CA MET A 1 36.13 53.58 40.38
C MET A 1 34.65 53.23 40.33
N GLY A 2 34.28 52.24 39.51
CA GLY A 2 32.89 51.82 39.28
C GLY A 2 32.47 52.00 37.82
N LYS A 3 32.91 51.09 36.94
CA LYS A 3 32.29 50.90 35.62
C LYS A 3 31.37 49.70 35.74
N ASP A 4 30.07 49.98 35.74
CA ASP A 4 29.04 49.01 35.42
C ASP A 4 29.03 48.81 33.91
N THR A 5 29.30 47.60 33.44
CA THR A 5 28.79 47.14 32.15
C THR A 5 28.64 45.62 32.23
N VAL A 6 27.42 45.20 32.57
CA VAL A 6 26.98 43.81 32.53
C VAL A 6 26.98 43.36 31.06
N ALA A 7 27.76 42.32 30.79
CA ALA A 7 27.73 41.62 29.51
C ALA A 7 26.37 40.93 29.35
N GLY A 8 25.58 41.42 28.39
CA GLY A 8 24.40 40.71 27.92
C GLY A 8 24.84 39.52 27.08
N GLU A 9 24.78 38.33 27.67
CA GLU A 9 24.77 37.07 26.92
C GLU A 9 23.57 37.07 25.97
N ALA A 10 23.85 36.99 24.67
CA ALA A 10 22.83 36.67 23.68
C ALA A 10 22.39 35.21 23.90
N PRO A 11 21.09 34.92 24.08
CA PRO A 11 20.64 33.55 24.23
C PRO A 11 20.91 32.79 22.94
N ALA A 12 21.75 31.76 23.07
CA ALA A 12 22.06 30.77 22.06
C ALA A 12 20.77 30.23 21.44
N GLY A 13 20.83 30.05 20.12
CA GLY A 13 19.75 29.64 19.24
C GLY A 13 18.85 28.58 19.85
N ARG A 14 17.57 28.95 19.91
CA ARG A 14 16.41 28.08 20.03
C ARG A 14 16.65 26.83 19.19
N GLN A 15 16.78 25.67 19.86
CA GLN A 15 16.84 24.37 19.20
C GLN A 15 15.61 24.23 18.31
N ASP A 16 15.86 24.11 17.01
CA ASP A 16 14.84 23.84 16.00
C ASP A 16 14.41 22.38 16.18
N GLN A 17 13.48 22.15 17.11
CA GLN A 17 12.67 20.95 17.13
C GLN A 17 11.55 21.17 16.10
N GLY A 18 11.62 20.57 14.91
CA GLY A 18 10.46 20.62 14.00
C GLY A 18 10.74 20.44 12.51
N ALA A 19 11.16 19.25 12.10
CA ALA A 19 10.83 18.57 10.84
C ALA A 19 11.83 17.42 10.67
N PRO A 20 11.41 16.20 10.27
CA PRO A 20 12.35 15.18 9.83
C PRO A 20 13.19 15.73 8.66
N ASP A 21 14.49 15.38 8.62
CA ASP A 21 15.36 15.79 7.51
C ASP A 21 14.76 15.27 6.19
N PHE A 22 14.73 16.12 5.15
CA PHE A 22 14.23 15.75 3.81
C PHE A 22 14.83 14.42 3.32
N ASN A 23 16.12 14.21 3.58
CA ASN A 23 16.79 12.95 3.22
C ASN A 23 16.26 11.75 4.02
N GLU A 24 15.94 11.94 5.30
CA GLU A 24 15.34 10.90 6.14
C GLU A 24 13.93 10.56 5.66
N MET A 25 13.15 11.55 5.21
CA MET A 25 11.81 11.32 4.65
C MET A 25 11.85 10.53 3.35
N ILE A 26 12.70 10.92 2.40
CA ILE A 26 12.89 10.17 1.15
C ILE A 26 13.35 8.75 1.45
N LYS A 27 14.25 8.57 2.43
CA LYS A 27 14.72 7.26 2.84
C LYS A 27 13.58 6.41 3.42
N ALA A 28 12.77 6.98 4.32
CA ALA A 28 11.62 6.29 4.90
C ALA A 28 10.60 5.90 3.83
N ALA A 29 10.27 6.80 2.89
CA ALA A 29 9.38 6.48 1.77
C ALA A 29 9.92 5.34 0.90
N ASN A 30 11.23 5.33 0.61
CA ASN A 30 11.86 4.25 -0.14
C ASN A 30 11.87 2.93 0.64
N GLU A 31 12.08 2.96 1.96
CA GLU A 31 12.01 1.77 2.82
C GLU A 31 10.60 1.18 2.84
N GLU A 32 9.57 2.02 2.97
CA GLU A 32 8.16 1.60 2.91
C GLU A 32 7.79 1.01 1.54
N MET A 33 8.27 1.61 0.45
CA MET A 33 8.10 1.05 -0.89
C MET A 33 8.85 -0.28 -1.07
N ALA A 34 10.06 -0.39 -0.51
CA ALA A 34 10.88 -1.60 -0.58
C ALA A 34 10.28 -2.78 0.21
N ALA A 35 9.50 -2.50 1.26
CA ALA A 35 8.72 -3.51 1.97
C ALA A 35 7.60 -4.14 1.12
N ALA A 36 7.36 -3.61 -0.09
CA ALA A 36 6.42 -4.13 -1.09
C ALA A 36 4.99 -4.40 -0.57
N PRO A 37 4.36 -3.47 0.19
CA PRO A 37 3.04 -3.70 0.77
C PRO A 37 1.94 -3.89 -0.29
N THR A 38 2.07 -3.28 -1.48
CA THR A 38 1.13 -3.47 -2.60
C THR A 38 1.16 -4.91 -3.14
N SER A 39 2.34 -5.52 -3.20
CA SER A 39 2.47 -6.93 -3.60
C SER A 39 1.84 -7.85 -2.55
N ALA A 40 2.09 -7.57 -1.27
CA ALA A 40 1.50 -8.34 -0.17
C ALA A 40 -0.04 -8.27 -0.18
N LEU A 41 -0.63 -7.11 -0.47
CA LEU A 41 -2.09 -6.98 -0.62
C LEU A 41 -2.62 -7.73 -1.85
N SER A 42 -1.91 -7.66 -2.98
CA SER A 42 -2.26 -8.42 -4.18
C SER A 42 -2.31 -9.93 -3.89
N ASP A 43 -1.28 -10.46 -3.24
CA ASP A 43 -1.20 -11.88 -2.87
C ASP A 43 -2.31 -12.28 -1.90
N ALA A 44 -2.59 -11.44 -0.90
CA ALA A 44 -3.67 -11.69 0.07
C ALA A 44 -5.05 -11.69 -0.60
N LEU A 45 -5.28 -10.80 -1.57
CA LEU A 45 -6.50 -10.78 -2.37
C LEU A 45 -6.65 -12.02 -3.24
N GLU A 46 -5.57 -12.50 -3.86
CA GLU A 46 -5.58 -13.74 -4.64
C GLU A 46 -5.92 -14.95 -3.75
N ARG A 47 -5.28 -15.07 -2.59
CA ARG A 47 -5.59 -16.12 -1.61
C ARG A 47 -7.03 -16.05 -1.11
N LEU A 48 -7.54 -14.84 -0.85
CA LEU A 48 -8.94 -14.64 -0.46
C LEU A 48 -9.89 -15.11 -1.56
N MET A 49 -9.64 -14.72 -2.81
CA MET A 49 -10.44 -15.15 -3.96
C MET A 49 -10.40 -16.67 -4.17
N ASP A 50 -9.24 -17.28 -4.02
CA ASP A 50 -9.10 -18.73 -4.12
C ASP A 50 -9.76 -19.47 -2.95
N GLY A 51 -9.69 -18.91 -1.75
CA GLY A 51 -10.46 -19.38 -0.60
C GLY A 51 -11.97 -19.34 -0.86
N VAL A 52 -12.47 -18.27 -1.47
CA VAL A 52 -13.89 -18.14 -1.84
C VAL A 52 -14.28 -19.19 -2.87
N LYS A 53 -13.44 -19.43 -3.89
CA LYS A 53 -13.67 -20.50 -4.89
C LYS A 53 -13.63 -21.90 -4.26
N ALA A 54 -12.67 -22.15 -3.36
CA ALA A 54 -12.51 -23.44 -2.69
C ALA A 54 -13.64 -23.74 -1.70
N ALA A 55 -14.30 -22.70 -1.19
CA ALA A 55 -15.47 -22.81 -0.33
C ALA A 55 -16.79 -22.84 -1.12
N ASP A 56 -16.78 -23.07 -2.43
CA ASP A 56 -18.00 -23.15 -3.24
C ASP A 56 -18.91 -24.32 -2.79
N PRO A 57 -20.17 -24.06 -2.42
CA PRO A 57 -21.10 -25.09 -1.95
C PRO A 57 -21.78 -25.87 -3.10
N ARG A 58 -21.64 -25.45 -4.38
CA ARG A 58 -22.28 -26.13 -5.52
C ARG A 58 -21.97 -27.63 -5.63
N PRO A 59 -20.73 -28.10 -5.43
CA PRO A 59 -20.39 -29.54 -5.48
C PRO A 59 -21.06 -30.39 -4.38
N LEU A 60 -21.63 -29.75 -3.35
CA LEU A 60 -22.39 -30.43 -2.28
C LEU A 60 -23.85 -30.67 -2.64
N GLN A 61 -24.37 -30.05 -3.71
CA GLN A 61 -25.76 -30.22 -4.16
C GLN A 61 -25.99 -31.52 -4.94
N ASP A 62 -24.93 -32.10 -5.50
CA ASP A 62 -25.04 -33.34 -6.27
C ASP A 62 -25.50 -34.48 -5.35
N LYS A 63 -26.60 -35.16 -5.74
CA LYS A 63 -27.06 -36.37 -5.04
C LYS A 63 -25.90 -37.37 -5.01
N PRO A 64 -25.43 -37.78 -3.82
CA PRO A 64 -24.29 -38.67 -3.76
C PRO A 64 -24.67 -40.03 -4.34
N SER A 65 -23.98 -40.42 -5.41
CA SER A 65 -24.10 -41.77 -5.98
C SER A 65 -23.75 -42.82 -4.92
N PHE A 66 -24.36 -44.01 -4.99
CA PHE A 66 -24.11 -45.10 -4.06
C PHE A 66 -22.61 -45.39 -3.87
N TRP A 67 -21.86 -45.38 -4.97
CA TRP A 67 -20.40 -45.52 -4.99
C TRP A 67 -19.67 -44.37 -4.26
N ALA A 68 -20.12 -43.13 -4.39
CA ALA A 68 -19.50 -41.98 -3.72
C ALA A 68 -19.75 -41.95 -2.20
N ARG A 69 -20.83 -42.60 -1.73
CA ARG A 69 -21.07 -42.82 -0.30
C ARG A 69 -20.17 -43.94 0.24
N PHE A 70 -19.96 -44.98 -0.57
CA PHE A 70 -19.13 -46.13 -0.23
C PHE A 70 -17.62 -45.79 -0.20
N THR A 71 -17.13 -44.99 -1.15
CA THR A 71 -15.72 -44.57 -1.20
C THR A 71 -15.37 -43.45 -0.23
N GLY A 72 -16.35 -42.90 0.50
CA GLY A 72 -16.14 -41.76 1.40
C GLY A 72 -15.92 -40.42 0.70
N ALA A 73 -15.92 -40.39 -0.64
CA ALA A 73 -15.72 -39.17 -1.44
C ALA A 73 -16.74 -38.07 -1.10
N TYR A 74 -17.98 -38.43 -0.74
CA TYR A 74 -18.98 -37.47 -0.28
C TYR A 74 -18.64 -36.83 1.08
N LEU A 75 -18.08 -37.61 2.02
CA LEU A 75 -17.67 -37.09 3.32
C LEU A 75 -16.43 -36.21 3.18
N GLN A 76 -15.47 -36.63 2.36
CA GLN A 76 -14.26 -35.86 2.05
C GLN A 76 -14.61 -34.47 1.50
N ARG A 77 -15.51 -34.37 0.52
CA ARG A 77 -15.98 -33.08 -0.03
C ARG A 77 -16.60 -32.17 1.01
N ARG A 78 -17.36 -32.73 1.97
CA ARG A 78 -17.97 -31.93 3.05
C ARG A 78 -16.92 -31.42 4.04
N VAL A 79 -15.91 -32.23 4.35
CA VAL A 79 -14.81 -31.84 5.24
C VAL A 79 -13.93 -30.78 4.56
N GLU A 80 -13.61 -30.96 3.28
CA GLU A 80 -12.86 -29.99 2.47
C GLU A 80 -13.60 -28.64 2.41
N TYR A 81 -14.91 -28.66 2.13
CA TYR A 81 -15.73 -27.46 2.18
C TYR A 81 -15.74 -26.80 3.57
N ALA A 82 -15.96 -27.57 4.64
CA ALA A 82 -15.99 -27.03 6.00
C ALA A 82 -14.64 -26.38 6.39
N ARG A 83 -13.54 -27.03 6.02
CA ARG A 83 -12.18 -26.52 6.23
C ARG A 83 -11.93 -25.22 5.45
N SER A 84 -12.31 -25.17 4.17
CA SER A 84 -12.18 -23.98 3.34
C SER A 84 -13.03 -22.82 3.88
N ARG A 85 -14.24 -23.11 4.36
CA ARG A 85 -15.14 -22.13 4.97
C ARG A 85 -14.60 -21.57 6.28
N GLU A 86 -13.99 -22.41 7.11
CA GLU A 86 -13.36 -22.01 8.37
C GLU A 86 -12.09 -21.16 8.14
N ALA A 87 -11.39 -21.37 7.02
CA ALA A 87 -10.21 -20.58 6.66
C ALA A 87 -10.54 -19.18 6.12
N LEU A 88 -11.73 -18.97 5.53
CA LEU A 88 -12.13 -17.71 4.89
C LEU A 88 -12.04 -16.46 5.79
N PRO A 89 -12.51 -16.48 7.05
CA PRO A 89 -12.35 -15.33 7.95
C PRO A 89 -10.89 -14.94 8.17
N ASN A 90 -9.99 -15.92 8.28
CA ASN A 90 -8.57 -15.66 8.47
C ASN A 90 -7.94 -15.01 7.23
N LEU A 91 -8.31 -15.48 6.03
CA LEU A 91 -7.88 -14.88 4.77
C LEU A 91 -8.40 -13.45 4.61
N ALA A 92 -9.64 -13.19 5.04
CA ALA A 92 -10.22 -11.85 5.02
C ALA A 92 -9.48 -10.89 5.99
N THR A 93 -9.12 -11.37 7.18
CA THR A 93 -8.29 -10.62 8.13
C THR A 93 -6.91 -10.33 7.57
N GLU A 94 -6.23 -11.31 6.97
CA GLU A 94 -4.91 -11.12 6.34
C GLU A 94 -4.95 -10.06 5.22
N ALA A 95 -5.97 -10.11 4.37
CA ALA A 95 -6.18 -9.10 3.33
C ALA A 95 -6.50 -7.71 3.92
N SER A 96 -7.23 -7.66 5.04
CA SER A 96 -7.50 -6.41 5.77
C SER A 96 -6.23 -5.79 6.32
N ASP A 97 -5.38 -6.58 6.98
CA ASP A 97 -4.11 -6.11 7.54
C ASP A 97 -3.16 -5.63 6.43
N ALA A 98 -3.14 -6.35 5.29
CA ALA A 98 -2.38 -5.92 4.11
C ALA A 98 -2.92 -4.60 3.53
N CYS A 99 -4.24 -4.40 3.54
CA CYS A 99 -4.88 -3.16 3.09
C CYS A 99 -4.48 -1.97 3.98
N GLU A 100 -4.45 -2.16 5.30
CA GLU A 100 -3.98 -1.11 6.22
C GLU A 100 -2.51 -0.72 5.98
N ARG A 101 -1.64 -1.69 5.68
CA ARG A 101 -0.25 -1.39 5.29
C ARG A 101 -0.17 -0.57 4.00
N VAL A 102 -0.99 -0.87 3.01
CA VAL A 102 -1.06 -0.10 1.75
C VAL A 102 -1.61 1.31 1.99
N ARG A 103 -2.60 1.47 2.87
CA ARG A 103 -3.08 2.80 3.31
C ARG A 103 -1.99 3.60 4.01
N HIS A 104 -1.21 2.95 4.87
CA HIS A 104 -0.08 3.58 5.54
C HIS A 104 0.97 4.06 4.52
N LEU A 105 1.41 3.18 3.60
CA LEU A 105 2.33 3.55 2.52
C LEU A 105 1.80 4.77 1.76
N LYS A 106 0.52 4.74 1.34
CA LYS A 106 -0.09 5.83 0.61
C LYS A 106 0.04 7.17 1.35
N ASN A 107 -0.28 7.20 2.64
CA ASN A 107 -0.17 8.40 3.46
C ASN A 107 1.27 8.91 3.56
N VAL A 108 2.24 8.02 3.72
CA VAL A 108 3.68 8.37 3.75
C VAL A 108 4.11 8.99 2.42
N LEU A 109 3.70 8.40 1.29
CA LEU A 109 4.03 8.91 -0.04
C LEU A 109 3.38 10.28 -0.31
N GLU A 110 2.11 10.46 0.04
CA GLU A 110 1.40 11.73 -0.11
C GLU A 110 2.10 12.86 0.67
N GLY A 111 2.52 12.60 1.90
CA GLY A 111 3.31 13.55 2.69
C GLY A 111 4.67 13.86 2.06
N THR A 112 5.37 12.83 1.59
CA THR A 112 6.73 12.97 1.01
C THR A 112 6.72 13.71 -0.33
N ILE A 113 5.67 13.55 -1.14
CA ILE A 113 5.55 14.25 -2.43
C ILE A 113 5.55 15.77 -2.25
N ALA A 114 4.79 16.29 -1.27
CA ALA A 114 4.67 17.72 -1.05
C ALA A 114 6.04 18.35 -0.72
N GLU A 115 6.80 17.71 0.17
CA GLU A 115 8.14 18.17 0.53
C GLU A 115 9.13 18.05 -0.62
N THR A 116 9.06 16.96 -1.39
CA THR A 116 9.93 16.76 -2.56
C THR A 116 9.68 17.79 -3.65
N GLU A 117 8.43 18.16 -3.90
CA GLU A 117 8.09 19.25 -4.83
C GLU A 117 8.57 20.60 -4.32
N GLN A 118 8.43 20.87 -3.01
CA GLN A 118 8.93 22.10 -2.41
C GLN A 118 10.46 22.22 -2.53
N GLU A 119 11.19 21.14 -2.25
CA GLU A 119 12.65 21.11 -2.40
C GLU A 119 13.06 21.25 -3.88
N ARG A 120 12.35 20.59 -4.79
CA ARG A 120 12.57 20.74 -6.24
C ARG A 120 12.39 22.19 -6.69
N LEU A 121 11.37 22.89 -6.20
CA LEU A 121 11.14 24.31 -6.49
C LEU A 121 12.26 25.18 -5.92
N ARG A 122 12.67 24.93 -4.66
CA ARG A 122 13.78 25.64 -4.02
C ARG A 122 15.07 25.51 -4.82
N GLN A 123 15.42 24.30 -5.25
CA GLN A 123 16.60 24.04 -6.06
C GLN A 123 16.49 24.68 -7.46
N THR A 124 15.30 24.72 -8.05
CA THR A 124 15.06 25.40 -9.33
C THR A 124 15.34 26.90 -9.23
N VAL A 125 14.90 27.56 -8.16
CA VAL A 125 15.21 28.98 -7.92
C VAL A 125 16.71 29.20 -7.76
N LEU A 126 17.39 28.37 -6.96
CA LEU A 126 18.85 28.43 -6.79
C LEU A 126 19.60 28.21 -8.11
N MET A 127 19.10 27.33 -8.98
CA MET A 127 19.66 27.12 -10.31
C MET A 127 19.58 28.38 -11.17
N GLU A 128 18.43 29.05 -11.18
CA GLU A 128 18.23 30.26 -11.97
C GLU A 128 19.11 31.41 -11.48
N GLU A 129 19.20 31.58 -10.17
CA GLU A 129 20.11 32.55 -9.54
C GLU A 129 21.57 32.25 -9.89
N GLY A 130 21.97 30.98 -9.79
CA GLY A 130 23.32 30.53 -10.18
C GLY A 130 23.63 30.75 -11.66
N ARG A 131 22.66 30.53 -12.55
CA ARG A 131 22.79 30.83 -13.99
C ARG A 131 23.00 32.33 -14.23
N ARG A 132 22.23 33.20 -13.55
CA ARG A 132 22.41 34.66 -13.64
C ARG A 132 23.77 35.10 -13.13
N ALA A 133 24.21 34.59 -11.99
CA ALA A 133 25.52 34.89 -11.41
C ALA A 133 26.68 34.42 -12.31
N THR A 134 26.52 33.31 -13.04
CA THR A 134 27.55 32.78 -13.93
C THR A 134 27.88 33.72 -15.10
N ALA A 135 26.93 34.57 -15.53
CA ALA A 135 27.16 35.57 -16.57
C ALA A 135 28.21 36.62 -16.19
N SER A 136 28.37 36.91 -14.89
CA SER A 136 29.36 37.86 -14.37
C SER A 136 30.72 37.23 -14.02
N ILE A 137 30.89 35.91 -14.20
CA ILE A 137 32.12 35.19 -13.81
C ILE A 137 33.16 35.22 -14.96
N PRO A 138 34.45 35.45 -14.65
CA PRO A 138 35.55 35.31 -15.61
C PRO A 138 35.58 33.96 -16.30
N SER A 139 35.99 33.94 -17.58
CA SER A 139 35.91 32.73 -18.43
C SER A 139 36.61 31.49 -17.87
N HIS A 140 37.67 31.65 -17.07
CA HIS A 140 38.48 30.54 -16.54
C HIS A 140 37.83 29.82 -15.34
N GLU A 141 36.90 30.45 -14.63
CA GLU A 141 36.13 29.83 -13.54
C GLU A 141 34.75 29.35 -13.99
N ARG A 142 34.25 29.91 -15.10
CA ARG A 142 32.93 29.64 -15.66
C ARG A 142 32.65 28.17 -15.89
N ASP A 143 33.62 27.42 -16.42
CA ASP A 143 33.44 25.99 -16.71
C ASP A 143 33.13 25.16 -15.46
N ARG A 144 33.76 25.50 -14.32
CA ARG A 144 33.48 24.81 -13.04
C ARG A 144 32.08 25.12 -12.55
N HIS A 145 31.62 26.36 -12.69
CA HIS A 145 30.27 26.78 -12.32
C HIS A 145 29.22 26.13 -13.21
N LEU A 146 29.44 26.09 -14.53
CA LEU A 146 28.54 25.42 -15.48
C LEU A 146 28.41 23.93 -15.18
N ARG A 147 29.51 23.23 -14.84
CA ARG A 147 29.45 21.82 -14.42
C ARG A 147 28.62 21.62 -13.14
N ARG A 148 28.79 22.50 -12.14
CA ARG A 148 27.99 22.44 -10.90
C ARG A 148 26.51 22.68 -11.18
N LEU A 149 26.19 23.64 -12.04
CA LEU A 149 24.81 23.91 -12.45
C LEU A 149 24.20 22.73 -13.23
N ALA A 150 24.96 22.07 -14.09
CA ALA A 150 24.51 20.87 -14.79
C ALA A 150 24.23 19.70 -13.82
N ASN A 151 25.08 19.51 -12.80
CA ASN A 151 24.83 18.51 -11.76
C ASN A 151 23.57 18.83 -10.95
N LEU A 152 23.34 20.11 -10.65
CA LEU A 152 22.14 20.55 -9.93
C LEU A 152 20.88 20.39 -10.78
N ASP A 153 20.94 20.67 -12.08
CA ASP A 153 19.86 20.40 -13.04
C ASP A 153 19.51 18.90 -13.07
N THR A 154 20.54 18.04 -13.08
CA THR A 154 20.37 16.58 -13.00
C THR A 154 19.71 16.16 -11.69
N TYR A 155 20.10 16.78 -10.57
CA TYR A 155 19.49 16.53 -9.26
C TYR A 155 18.01 16.95 -9.24
N ILE A 156 17.65 18.13 -9.77
CA ILE A 156 16.25 18.58 -9.90
C ILE A 156 15.42 17.60 -10.72
N LEU A 157 15.96 17.13 -11.85
CA LEU A 157 15.29 16.13 -12.68
C LEU A 157 15.08 14.82 -11.92
N SER A 158 16.07 14.39 -11.12
CA SER A 158 15.93 13.19 -10.30
C SER A 158 14.83 13.34 -9.23
N LEU A 159 14.70 14.50 -8.58
CA LEU A 159 13.60 14.78 -7.65
C LEU A 159 12.24 14.71 -8.35
N GLY A 160 12.13 15.26 -9.56
CA GLY A 160 10.92 15.17 -10.37
C GLY A 160 10.54 13.72 -10.71
N LEU A 161 11.52 12.89 -11.07
CA LEU A 161 11.30 11.46 -11.32
C LEU A 161 10.82 10.73 -10.05
N THR A 162 11.42 11.02 -8.90
CA THR A 162 11.01 10.41 -7.62
C THR A 162 9.55 10.75 -7.31
N VAL A 163 9.11 12.00 -7.54
CA VAL A 163 7.71 12.38 -7.37
C VAL A 163 6.78 11.58 -8.27
N GLU A 164 7.11 11.42 -9.55
CA GLU A 164 6.30 10.63 -10.48
C GLU A 164 6.23 9.15 -10.09
N GLN A 165 7.33 8.58 -9.58
CA GLN A 165 7.35 7.21 -9.05
C GLN A 165 6.43 7.06 -7.83
N MET A 166 6.46 8.03 -6.90
CA MET A 166 5.58 8.03 -5.74
C MET A 166 4.10 8.18 -6.14
N ARG A 167 3.78 9.05 -7.11
CA ARG A 167 2.41 9.21 -7.66
C ARG A 167 1.90 7.92 -8.30
N LEU A 168 2.75 7.22 -9.05
CA LEU A 168 2.41 5.93 -9.64
C LEU A 168 2.12 4.88 -8.55
N ALA A 169 2.94 4.83 -7.50
CA ALA A 169 2.74 3.93 -6.37
C ALA A 169 1.43 4.22 -5.60
N ILE A 170 1.06 5.49 -5.46
CA ILE A 170 -0.23 5.90 -4.89
C ILE A 170 -1.38 5.40 -5.76
N ALA A 171 -1.34 5.62 -7.08
CA ALA A 171 -2.40 5.17 -7.98
C ALA A 171 -2.59 3.65 -7.96
N ASN A 172 -1.49 2.89 -7.88
CA ASN A 172 -1.54 1.44 -7.71
C ASN A 172 -2.16 1.04 -6.35
N SER A 173 -1.79 1.74 -5.27
CA SER A 173 -2.36 1.55 -3.94
C SER A 173 -3.88 1.78 -3.93
N ASP A 174 -4.36 2.87 -4.52
CA ASP A 174 -5.79 3.17 -4.61
C ASP A 174 -6.56 2.07 -5.36
N HIS A 175 -5.99 1.55 -6.45
CA HIS A 175 -6.62 0.46 -7.20
C HIS A 175 -6.77 -0.82 -6.37
N LEU A 176 -5.74 -1.21 -5.61
CA LEU A 176 -5.77 -2.41 -4.77
C LEU A 176 -6.71 -2.25 -3.57
N ILE A 177 -6.71 -1.08 -2.93
CA ILE A 177 -7.64 -0.76 -1.85
C ILE A 177 -9.08 -0.87 -2.36
N ALA A 178 -9.39 -0.29 -3.52
CA ALA A 178 -10.73 -0.35 -4.10
C ALA A 178 -11.18 -1.80 -4.36
N ARG A 179 -10.28 -2.65 -4.91
CA ARG A 179 -10.55 -4.08 -5.12
C ARG A 179 -10.81 -4.82 -3.82
N PHE A 180 -10.05 -4.54 -2.77
CA PHE A 180 -10.31 -5.11 -1.44
C PHE A 180 -11.67 -4.69 -0.89
N GLU A 181 -12.02 -3.40 -0.99
CA GLU A 181 -13.30 -2.90 -0.53
C GLU A 181 -14.47 -3.51 -1.32
N GLU A 182 -14.32 -3.71 -2.63
CA GLU A 182 -15.30 -4.44 -3.44
C GLU A 182 -15.45 -5.90 -2.99
N ALA A 183 -14.33 -6.60 -2.77
CA ALA A 183 -14.34 -7.98 -2.30
C ALA A 183 -15.02 -8.11 -0.93
N ARG A 184 -14.73 -7.19 0.00
CA ARG A 184 -15.29 -7.15 1.35
C ARG A 184 -16.76 -6.76 1.36
N GLY A 185 -17.13 -5.73 0.59
CA GLY A 185 -18.48 -5.15 0.59
C GLY A 185 -19.48 -5.92 -0.26
N THR A 186 -19.02 -6.64 -1.29
CA THR A 186 -19.90 -7.30 -2.27
C THR A 186 -19.67 -8.80 -2.34
N LEU A 187 -18.43 -9.24 -2.64
CA LEU A 187 -18.16 -10.66 -2.91
C LEU A 187 -18.35 -11.55 -1.68
N LEU A 188 -17.79 -11.17 -0.53
CA LEU A 188 -17.92 -11.96 0.70
C LEU A 188 -19.38 -12.07 1.18
N PRO A 189 -20.16 -10.98 1.26
CA PRO A 189 -21.59 -11.09 1.60
C PRO A 189 -22.40 -11.91 0.60
N LEU A 190 -22.13 -11.77 -0.70
CA LEU A 190 -22.81 -12.54 -1.73
C LEU A 190 -22.49 -14.03 -1.61
N PHE A 191 -21.22 -14.37 -1.36
CA PHE A 191 -20.79 -15.73 -1.09
C PHE A 191 -21.50 -16.31 0.14
N ASP A 192 -21.56 -15.56 1.24
CA ASP A 192 -22.26 -15.98 2.44
C ASP A 192 -23.74 -16.22 2.16
N HIS A 193 -24.40 -15.32 1.45
CA HIS A 193 -25.81 -15.46 1.08
C HIS A 193 -26.08 -16.69 0.21
N HIS A 194 -25.27 -16.92 -0.82
CA HIS A 194 -25.36 -18.14 -1.64
C HIS A 194 -25.12 -19.38 -0.81
N THR A 195 -24.12 -19.36 0.06
CA THR A 195 -23.79 -20.47 0.95
C THR A 195 -24.96 -20.81 1.88
N PHE A 196 -25.56 -19.82 2.52
CA PHE A 196 -26.76 -20.00 3.33
C PHE A 196 -27.91 -20.59 2.52
N ALA A 197 -28.19 -20.06 1.32
CA ALA A 197 -29.25 -20.55 0.46
C ALA A 197 -29.04 -22.01 0.04
N VAL A 198 -27.81 -22.40 -0.30
CA VAL A 198 -27.48 -23.78 -0.68
C VAL A 198 -27.60 -24.72 0.51
N VAL A 199 -27.06 -24.36 1.67
CA VAL A 199 -27.13 -25.19 2.88
C VAL A 199 -28.58 -25.33 3.36
N ALA A 200 -29.36 -24.25 3.37
CA ALA A 200 -30.77 -24.27 3.75
C ALA A 200 -31.63 -25.08 2.76
N GLY A 201 -31.42 -24.91 1.45
CA GLY A 201 -32.11 -25.69 0.42
C GLY A 201 -31.77 -27.18 0.47
N ALA A 202 -30.50 -27.52 0.70
CA ALA A 202 -30.08 -28.91 0.93
C ALA A 202 -30.77 -29.51 2.17
N ALA A 203 -30.83 -28.78 3.28
CA ALA A 203 -31.51 -29.23 4.51
C ALA A 203 -33.01 -29.50 4.30
N GLN A 204 -33.70 -28.68 3.51
CA GLN A 204 -35.11 -28.90 3.15
C GLN A 204 -35.32 -30.12 2.23
N GLY A 205 -34.37 -30.39 1.32
CA GLY A 205 -34.40 -31.59 0.47
C GLY A 205 -34.29 -32.92 1.25
N PHE A 206 -33.62 -32.92 2.40
CA PHE A 206 -33.54 -34.10 3.27
C PHE A 206 -34.79 -34.32 4.12
N ALA A 207 -35.49 -33.26 4.53
CA ALA A 207 -36.75 -33.37 5.27
C ALA A 207 -37.88 -33.97 4.43
N ASN A 208 -37.84 -33.79 3.10
CA ASN A 208 -38.84 -34.26 2.15
C ASN A 208 -38.47 -35.59 1.43
N ALA A 209 -37.41 -36.29 1.85
CA ALA A 209 -37.10 -37.59 1.28
C ALA A 209 -38.13 -38.65 1.76
N PRO A 210 -38.85 -39.34 0.84
CA PRO A 210 -39.84 -40.33 1.24
C PRO A 210 -39.15 -41.47 2.01
N ARG A 211 -39.59 -41.70 3.24
CA ARG A 211 -39.20 -42.88 4.02
C ARG A 211 -39.73 -44.11 3.28
N ARG A 212 -38.82 -44.84 2.62
CA ARG A 212 -39.08 -46.20 2.12
C ARG A 212 -38.54 -47.20 3.10
#